data_AF-A0A7K1IPH0-F1
#
_entry.id   AF-A0A7K1IPH0-F1
#
_cell.length_a   1.000
_cell.length_b   1.000
_cell.length_c   1.000
_cell.angle_alpha   90.00
_cell.angle_beta   90.00
_cell.angle_gamma   90.00
#
_symmetry.space_group_name_H-M   'P 1'
#
loop_
_entity.id
_entity.type
_entity.pdbx_description
1 polymer ?
#
loop_
_entity_poly.entity_id
_entity_poly.type
_entity_poly.pdbx_seq_one_letter_code
_entity_poly.pdbx_strand_id
1 'polypeptide(L)'
;GTGKTTMLSALLSAVPSEHRLVLVEDSAELRPEHPHVVWLQARNANAEGQGYIGVRELIRNALRMRPDRLVVGEARGPEVIDLLAAMNTGHEGGCGTLHANTPADVPARVAALAAPAGWSRESSNLQLASALDLVIHLVRDRDGKRYVQQIATITNDQGSMMVEPALIWDGQGFVASGPALETLKALVTRT
;
A
#
# COMPACT_ATOMS: atom_id res chain seq x y z
N GLY A 1 -2.42 7.80 -15.36
CA GLY A 1 -2.33 6.83 -14.25
C GLY A 1 -2.87 5.47 -14.64
N THR A 2 -2.43 4.42 -13.93
CA THR A 2 -2.87 3.01 -14.10
C THR A 2 -4.15 2.66 -13.33
N GLY A 3 -4.68 3.58 -12.51
CA GLY A 3 -5.93 3.37 -11.76
C GLY A 3 -5.74 2.91 -10.31
N LYS A 4 -4.55 3.08 -9.71
CA LYS A 4 -4.25 2.66 -8.31
C LYS A 4 -5.26 3.21 -7.30
N THR A 5 -5.50 4.53 -7.32
CA THR A 5 -6.45 5.18 -6.42
C THR A 5 -7.87 4.66 -6.61
N THR A 6 -8.30 4.45 -7.86
CA THR A 6 -9.62 3.87 -8.18
C THR A 6 -9.76 2.44 -7.65
N MET A 7 -8.77 1.59 -7.89
CA MET A 7 -8.75 0.22 -7.37
C MET A 7 -8.76 0.21 -5.84
N LEU A 8 -7.89 1.00 -5.21
CA LEU A 8 -7.83 1.12 -3.76
C LEU A 8 -9.17 1.59 -3.18
N SER A 9 -9.80 2.60 -3.79
CA SER A 9 -11.13 3.09 -3.39
C SER A 9 -12.19 1.99 -3.46
N ALA A 10 -12.19 1.18 -4.53
CA ALA A 10 -13.13 0.07 -4.68
C ALA A 10 -12.90 -1.04 -3.64
N LEU A 11 -11.64 -1.38 -3.34
CA LEU A 11 -11.29 -2.34 -2.30
C LEU A 11 -11.71 -1.85 -0.91
N LEU A 12 -11.56 -0.55 -0.64
CA LEU A 12 -11.98 0.06 0.62
C LEU A 12 -13.50 0.10 0.79
N SER A 13 -14.26 0.26 -0.30
CA SER A 13 -15.74 0.12 -0.26
C SER A 13 -16.20 -1.29 0.12
N ALA A 14 -15.36 -2.32 -0.10
CA ALA A 14 -15.66 -3.71 0.24
C ALA A 14 -15.29 -4.10 1.68
N VAL A 15 -14.66 -3.19 2.45
CA VAL A 15 -14.34 -3.43 3.86
C VAL A 15 -15.64 -3.49 4.69
N PRO A 16 -15.72 -4.33 5.74
CA PRO A 16 -16.91 -4.39 6.58
C PRO A 16 -17.26 -3.04 7.22
N SER A 17 -18.55 -2.70 7.22
CA SER A 17 -19.07 -1.37 7.57
C SER A 17 -18.70 -0.86 8.97
N GLU A 18 -18.42 -1.77 9.89
CA GLU A 18 -18.02 -1.49 11.27
C GLU A 18 -16.57 -1.02 11.38
N HIS A 19 -15.72 -1.31 10.39
CA HIS A 19 -14.32 -0.90 10.38
C HIS A 19 -14.19 0.60 10.20
N ARG A 20 -13.40 1.25 11.04
CA ARG A 20 -12.99 2.64 10.89
C ARG A 20 -11.84 2.76 9.89
N LEU A 21 -12.11 3.43 8.77
CA LEU A 21 -11.08 3.76 7.78
C LEU A 21 -10.51 5.15 8.08
N VAL A 22 -9.19 5.28 8.21
CA VAL A 22 -8.50 6.58 8.26
C VAL A 22 -7.60 6.70 7.04
N LEU A 23 -7.97 7.62 6.14
CA LEU A 23 -7.28 7.84 4.87
C LEU A 23 -6.36 9.05 5.02
N VAL A 24 -5.08 8.87 4.72
CA VAL A 24 -4.05 9.91 4.74
C VAL A 24 -3.60 10.17 3.30
N GLU A 25 -3.78 11.40 2.83
CA GLU A 25 -3.47 11.79 1.45
C GLU A 25 -2.74 13.14 1.40
N ASP A 26 -1.87 13.33 0.42
CA ASP A 26 -1.32 14.65 0.11
C ASP A 26 -2.37 15.54 -0.56
N SER A 27 -3.04 14.98 -1.58
CA SER A 27 -4.23 15.55 -2.20
C SER A 27 -5.37 14.53 -2.10
N ALA A 28 -6.52 14.96 -1.57
CA ALA A 28 -7.62 14.05 -1.28
C ALA A 28 -8.28 13.50 -2.57
N GLU A 29 -7.95 12.27 -2.97
CA GLU A 29 -8.46 11.60 -4.18
C GLU A 29 -9.35 10.38 -3.86
N LEU A 30 -9.09 9.67 -2.74
CA LEU A 30 -9.84 8.48 -2.36
C LEU A 30 -11.28 8.81 -1.94
N ARG A 31 -12.24 8.10 -2.53
CA ARG A 31 -13.69 8.26 -2.27
C ARG A 31 -14.37 6.89 -2.17
N PRO A 32 -14.03 6.08 -1.16
CA PRO A 32 -14.72 4.80 -0.96
C PRO A 32 -16.17 5.04 -0.53
N GLU A 33 -17.07 4.18 -0.99
CA GLU A 33 -18.46 4.11 -0.55
C GLU A 33 -18.50 3.30 0.75
N HIS A 34 -18.08 3.92 1.85
CA HIS A 34 -17.98 3.29 3.16
C HIS A 34 -18.54 4.22 4.25
N PRO A 35 -19.35 3.74 5.21
CA PRO A 35 -20.03 4.60 6.18
C PRO A 35 -19.11 5.23 7.23
N HIS A 36 -17.96 4.59 7.53
CA HIS A 36 -17.07 5.01 8.62
C HIS A 36 -15.68 5.41 8.10
N VAL A 37 -15.57 6.61 7.54
CA VAL A 37 -14.34 7.13 6.91
C VAL A 37 -13.92 8.45 7.54
N VAL A 38 -12.64 8.58 7.86
CA VAL A 38 -11.99 9.82 8.27
C VAL A 38 -10.90 10.18 7.26
N TRP A 39 -11.01 11.37 6.66
CA TRP A 39 -10.00 11.89 5.74
C TRP A 39 -9.04 12.83 6.45
N LEU A 40 -7.74 12.58 6.28
CA LEU A 40 -6.65 13.43 6.72
C LEU A 40 -5.87 13.88 5.48
N GLN A 41 -5.85 15.18 5.21
CA GLN A 41 -5.16 15.74 4.07
C GLN A 41 -3.95 16.56 4.50
N ALA A 42 -2.82 16.36 3.83
CA ALA A 42 -1.64 17.19 4.03
C ALA A 42 -1.95 18.64 3.66
N ARG A 43 -1.24 19.56 4.31
CA ARG A 43 -1.42 20.99 4.09
C ARG A 43 -0.06 21.64 3.92
N ASN A 44 0.09 22.40 2.82
CA ASN A 44 1.26 23.25 2.64
C ASN A 44 1.25 24.42 3.64
N ALA A 45 2.42 25.00 3.88
CA ALA A 45 2.51 26.23 4.63
C ALA A 45 1.74 27.37 3.92
N ASN A 46 1.18 28.29 4.69
CA ASN A 46 0.67 29.57 4.16
C ASN A 46 1.82 30.46 3.66
N ALA A 47 1.49 31.65 3.14
CA ALA A 47 2.48 32.59 2.60
C ALA A 47 3.54 33.00 3.65
N GLU A 48 3.17 32.95 4.93
CA GLU A 48 4.03 33.26 6.08
C GLU A 48 4.87 32.06 6.56
N GLY A 49 4.83 30.91 5.85
CA GLY A 49 5.59 29.71 6.21
C GLY A 49 4.98 28.88 7.36
N GLN A 50 3.77 29.21 7.80
CA GLN A 50 3.10 28.58 8.94
C GLN A 50 2.07 27.53 8.51
N GLY A 51 1.82 26.56 9.39
CA GLY A 51 0.72 25.62 9.24
C GLY A 51 0.97 24.48 8.26
N TYR A 52 2.22 24.20 7.89
CA TYR A 52 2.58 22.97 7.19
C TYR A 52 2.21 21.75 8.04
N ILE A 53 1.52 20.78 7.42
CA ILE A 53 1.21 19.48 8.01
C ILE A 53 1.54 18.42 6.97
N GLY A 54 2.59 17.64 7.22
CA GLY A 54 3.05 16.60 6.32
C GLY A 54 2.37 15.25 6.53
N VAL A 55 2.41 14.39 5.51
CA VAL A 55 1.83 13.03 5.54
C VAL A 55 2.33 12.21 6.74
N ARG A 56 3.63 12.28 7.08
CA ARG A 56 4.23 11.60 8.25
C ARG A 56 3.57 12.00 9.58
N GLU A 57 3.20 13.27 9.72
CA GLU A 57 2.51 13.76 10.92
C GLU A 57 1.08 13.24 10.97
N LEU A 58 0.39 13.25 9.83
CA LEU A 58 -0.97 12.73 9.72
C LEU A 58 -1.04 11.23 9.99
N ILE A 59 -0.07 10.43 9.52
CA ILE A 59 0.02 9.00 9.85
C ILE A 59 0.11 8.81 11.37
N ARG A 60 1.02 9.53 12.04
CA ARG A 60 1.18 9.43 13.51
C ARG A 60 -0.09 9.86 14.26
N ASN A 61 -0.80 10.87 13.76
CA ASN A 61 -2.08 11.29 14.34
C ASN A 61 -3.19 10.26 14.08
N ALA A 62 -3.23 9.66 12.89
CA ALA A 62 -4.18 8.62 12.53
C ALA A 62 -4.11 7.43 13.49
N LEU A 63 -2.90 7.01 13.90
CA LEU A 63 -2.72 5.91 14.86
C LEU A 63 -3.37 6.17 16.23
N ARG A 64 -3.55 7.44 16.62
CA ARG A 64 -4.26 7.80 17.86
C ARG A 64 -5.78 7.72 17.73
N MET A 65 -6.29 7.58 16.51
CA MET A 65 -7.71 7.49 16.21
C MET A 65 -8.23 6.05 16.25
N ARG A 66 -7.37 5.07 16.58
CA ARG A 66 -7.67 3.63 16.58
C ARG A 66 -8.34 3.17 15.27
N PRO A 67 -7.66 3.33 14.13
CA PRO A 67 -8.20 2.88 12.85
C PRO A 67 -8.20 1.35 12.79
N ASP A 68 -9.27 0.77 12.23
CA ASP A 68 -9.24 -0.63 11.79
C ASP A 68 -8.52 -0.77 10.45
N ARG A 69 -8.50 0.31 9.65
CA ARG A 69 -7.73 0.40 8.40
C ARG A 69 -7.04 1.76 8.32
N LEU A 70 -5.71 1.76 8.35
CA LEU A 70 -4.91 2.94 8.03
C LEU A 70 -4.53 2.90 6.55
N VAL A 71 -4.92 3.93 5.80
CA VAL A 71 -4.65 4.00 4.36
C VAL A 71 -3.76 5.19 4.05
N VAL A 72 -2.70 4.97 3.28
CA VAL A 72 -1.90 6.06 2.71
C VAL A 72 -2.13 6.08 1.20
N GLY A 73 -2.73 7.17 0.70
CA GLY A 73 -3.14 7.29 -0.70
C GLY A 73 -2.00 6.98 -1.68
N GLU A 74 -0.83 7.56 -1.48
CA GLU A 74 0.38 7.22 -2.22
C GLU A 74 1.64 7.54 -1.39
N ALA A 75 2.51 6.55 -1.21
CA ALA A 75 3.83 6.76 -0.63
C ALA A 75 4.82 7.24 -1.72
N ARG A 76 5.32 8.46 -1.55
CA ARG A 76 6.25 9.17 -2.44
C ARG A 76 7.59 9.49 -1.78
N GLY A 77 7.69 9.33 -0.47
CA GLY A 77 8.85 9.72 0.33
C GLY A 77 9.00 8.94 1.64
N PRO A 78 9.64 9.55 2.65
CA PRO A 78 9.96 8.90 3.92
C PRO A 78 8.75 8.44 4.75
N GLU A 79 7.53 8.87 4.42
CA GLU A 79 6.29 8.37 5.03
C GLU A 79 6.09 6.87 4.86
N VAL A 80 6.77 6.23 3.89
CA VAL A 80 6.79 4.78 3.76
C VAL A 80 7.23 4.09 5.06
N ILE A 81 8.12 4.71 5.83
CA ILE A 81 8.60 4.17 7.10
C ILE A 81 7.50 4.18 8.15
N ASP A 82 6.75 5.29 8.24
CA ASP A 82 5.67 5.37 9.22
C ASP A 82 4.52 4.42 8.85
N LEU A 83 4.25 4.24 7.54
CA LEU A 83 3.27 3.26 7.06
C LEU A 83 3.68 1.83 7.43
N LEU A 84 4.92 1.42 7.12
CA LEU A 84 5.41 0.08 7.45
C LEU A 84 5.43 -0.16 8.96
N ALA A 85 5.86 0.83 9.75
CA ALA A 85 5.84 0.75 11.20
C ALA A 85 4.41 0.65 11.76
N ALA A 86 3.46 1.37 11.20
CA ALA A 86 2.05 1.27 11.57
C ALA A 86 1.48 -0.13 11.33
N MET A 87 1.78 -0.71 10.16
CA MET A 87 1.34 -2.06 9.80
C MET A 87 1.93 -3.12 10.75
N ASN A 88 3.18 -2.95 11.18
CA ASN A 88 3.85 -3.87 12.12
C ASN A 88 3.40 -3.75 13.59
N THR A 89 2.60 -2.73 13.96
CA THR A 89 2.21 -2.46 15.36
C THR A 89 0.76 -2.85 15.69
N GLY A 90 0.18 -3.79 14.93
CA GLY A 90 -1.15 -4.34 15.21
C GLY A 90 -2.31 -3.60 14.52
N HIS A 91 -2.03 -2.79 13.50
CA HIS A 91 -3.05 -2.26 12.59
C HIS A 91 -3.23 -3.24 11.43
N GLU A 92 -3.83 -4.39 11.73
CA GLU A 92 -4.11 -5.46 10.76
C GLU A 92 -5.07 -4.94 9.68
N GLY A 93 -4.54 -4.62 8.50
CA GLY A 93 -5.33 -4.10 7.37
C GLY A 93 -4.91 -2.71 6.89
N GLY A 94 -3.74 -2.21 7.29
CA GLY A 94 -3.16 -1.05 6.62
C GLY A 94 -2.90 -1.31 5.13
N CYS A 95 -3.06 -0.29 4.29
CA CYS A 95 -2.75 -0.40 2.86
C CYS A 95 -2.38 0.95 2.26
N GLY A 96 -1.88 0.94 1.03
CA GLY A 96 -1.58 2.17 0.32
C GLY A 96 -1.15 1.92 -1.11
N THR A 97 -0.81 2.99 -1.82
CA THR A 97 -0.26 2.86 -3.18
C THR A 97 1.19 3.30 -3.25
N LEU A 98 1.93 2.70 -4.19
CA LEU A 98 3.31 2.99 -4.47
C LEU A 98 3.51 2.95 -5.99
N HIS A 99 4.42 3.75 -6.52
CA HIS A 99 4.85 3.63 -7.90
C HIS A 99 6.00 2.65 -8.05
N ALA A 100 5.74 1.53 -8.72
CA ALA A 100 6.73 0.54 -9.14
C ALA A 100 6.40 0.10 -10.57
N ASN A 101 7.43 -0.16 -11.39
CA ASN A 101 7.24 -0.60 -12.77
C ASN A 101 6.83 -2.06 -12.84
N THR A 102 7.32 -2.87 -11.91
CA THR A 102 6.95 -4.27 -11.73
C THR A 102 6.78 -4.59 -10.23
N PRO A 103 6.10 -5.69 -9.86
CA PRO A 103 6.04 -6.14 -8.47
C PRO A 103 7.43 -6.39 -7.87
N ALA A 104 8.37 -6.93 -8.65
CA ALA A 104 9.73 -7.22 -8.21
C ALA A 104 10.53 -5.96 -7.82
N ASP A 105 10.14 -4.78 -8.31
CA ASP A 105 10.78 -3.51 -7.97
C ASP A 105 10.35 -2.95 -6.60
N VAL A 106 9.28 -3.49 -5.99
CA VAL A 106 8.72 -2.95 -4.73
C VAL A 106 9.76 -2.90 -3.61
N PRO A 107 10.56 -3.94 -3.32
CA PRO A 107 11.57 -3.87 -2.25
C PRO A 107 12.61 -2.78 -2.50
N ALA A 108 13.12 -2.67 -3.73
CA ALA A 108 14.09 -1.65 -4.09
C ALA A 108 13.49 -0.23 -3.99
N ARG A 109 12.23 -0.07 -4.41
CA ARG A 109 11.52 1.20 -4.31
C ARG A 109 11.30 1.63 -2.85
N VAL A 110 10.88 0.71 -2.00
CA VAL A 110 10.70 0.97 -0.56
C VAL A 110 12.03 1.37 0.07
N ALA A 111 13.11 0.64 -0.21
CA ALA A 111 14.45 0.98 0.30
C ALA A 111 14.89 2.38 -0.16
N ALA A 112 14.64 2.74 -1.42
CA ALA A 112 14.97 4.07 -1.94
C ALA A 112 14.17 5.20 -1.26
N LEU A 113 12.89 4.98 -0.97
CA LEU A 113 12.04 5.95 -0.27
C LEU A 113 12.40 6.08 1.22
N ALA A 114 12.88 5.00 1.83
CA ALA A 114 13.26 4.95 3.24
C ALA A 114 14.69 5.47 3.49
N ALA A 115 15.57 5.42 2.48
CA ALA A 115 16.97 5.83 2.61
C ALA A 115 17.19 7.26 3.14
N PRO A 116 16.43 8.31 2.73
CA PRO A 116 16.59 9.65 3.28
C PRO A 116 16.30 9.77 4.78
N ALA A 117 15.55 8.81 5.36
CA ALA A 117 15.29 8.71 6.79
C ALA A 117 16.21 7.71 7.50
N GLY A 118 17.28 7.28 6.84
CA GLY A 118 18.39 6.52 7.45
C GLY A 118 18.19 5.01 7.48
N TRP A 119 17.15 4.47 6.85
CA TRP A 119 16.98 3.02 6.76
C TRP A 119 17.94 2.41 5.75
N SER A 120 18.61 1.33 6.15
CA SER A 120 19.36 0.49 5.22
C SER A 120 18.40 -0.33 4.36
N ARG A 121 18.91 -0.90 3.25
CA ARG A 121 18.14 -1.85 2.44
C ARG A 121 17.70 -3.06 3.26
N GLU A 122 18.56 -3.53 4.16
CA GLU A 122 18.27 -4.65 5.05
C GLU A 122 17.12 -4.32 6.02
N SER A 123 17.18 -3.16 6.70
CA SER A 123 16.11 -2.71 7.59
C SER A 123 14.79 -2.52 6.83
N SER A 124 14.85 -1.96 5.62
CA SER A 124 13.68 -1.81 4.75
C SER A 124 13.06 -3.16 4.38
N ASN A 125 13.90 -4.14 4.03
CA ASN A 125 13.47 -5.49 3.69
C ASN A 125 12.80 -6.20 4.87
N LEU A 126 13.38 -6.13 6.07
CA LEU A 126 12.81 -6.72 7.28
C LEU A 126 11.43 -6.12 7.61
N GLN A 127 11.31 -4.80 7.51
CA GLN A 127 10.06 -4.09 7.80
C GLN A 127 9.00 -4.39 6.74
N LEU A 128 9.41 -4.47 5.47
CA LEU A 128 8.54 -4.85 4.36
C LEU A 128 8.00 -6.28 4.51
N ALA A 129 8.87 -7.24 4.83
CA ALA A 129 8.51 -8.65 5.01
C ALA A 129 7.47 -8.87 6.11
N SER A 130 7.57 -8.08 7.18
CA SER A 130 6.65 -8.15 8.32
C SER A 130 5.33 -7.42 8.06
N ALA A 131 5.36 -6.35 7.25
CA ALA A 131 4.21 -5.45 7.10
C ALA A 131 3.26 -5.81 5.95
N LEU A 132 3.79 -6.34 4.84
CA LEU A 132 3.04 -6.48 3.60
C LEU A 132 2.84 -7.95 3.21
N ASP A 133 1.57 -8.36 3.13
CA ASP A 133 1.19 -9.69 2.67
C ASP A 133 1.05 -9.80 1.14
N LEU A 134 0.54 -8.72 0.51
CA LEU A 134 0.04 -8.75 -0.86
C LEU A 134 0.43 -7.50 -1.66
N VAL A 135 0.76 -7.70 -2.93
CA VAL A 135 0.98 -6.65 -3.93
C VAL A 135 0.02 -6.86 -5.10
N ILE A 136 -0.82 -5.85 -5.38
CA ILE A 136 -1.68 -5.81 -6.55
C ILE A 136 -1.06 -4.87 -7.58
N HIS A 137 -0.67 -5.40 -8.74
CA HIS A 137 0.00 -4.64 -9.78
C HIS A 137 -0.93 -4.31 -10.94
N LEU A 138 -1.07 -3.01 -11.20
CA LEU A 138 -1.96 -2.44 -12.21
C LEU A 138 -1.14 -1.88 -13.37
N VAL A 139 -1.53 -2.23 -14.59
CA VAL A 139 -0.93 -1.72 -15.81
C VAL A 139 -1.94 -0.96 -16.64
N ARG A 140 -1.43 -0.12 -17.54
CA ARG A 140 -2.19 0.51 -18.62
C ARG A 140 -1.51 0.11 -19.92
N ASP A 141 -2.20 -0.63 -20.78
CA ASP A 141 -1.64 -1.03 -22.07
C ASP A 141 -1.61 0.13 -23.07
N ARG A 142 -1.12 -0.16 -24.28
CA ARG A 142 -0.99 0.82 -25.37
C ARG A 142 -2.34 1.31 -25.89
N ASP A 143 -3.38 0.49 -25.78
CA ASP A 143 -4.76 0.84 -26.13
C ASP A 143 -5.46 1.64 -25.02
N GLY A 144 -4.78 1.84 -23.90
CA GLY A 144 -5.24 2.63 -22.77
C GLY A 144 -6.11 1.86 -21.78
N LYS A 145 -6.32 0.55 -21.99
CA LYS A 145 -7.06 -0.32 -21.08
C LYS A 145 -6.26 -0.49 -19.80
N ARG A 146 -6.95 -0.39 -18.67
CA ARG A 146 -6.38 -0.57 -17.33
C ARG A 146 -6.85 -1.91 -16.78
N TYR A 147 -5.93 -2.69 -16.25
CA TYR A 147 -6.24 -3.98 -15.64
C TYR A 147 -5.20 -4.35 -14.60
N VAL A 148 -5.60 -5.24 -13.68
CA VAL A 148 -4.66 -5.89 -12.77
C VAL A 148 -3.88 -6.92 -13.57
N GLN A 149 -2.58 -6.69 -13.73
CA GLN A 149 -1.70 -7.63 -14.45
C GLN A 149 -1.33 -8.81 -13.55
N GLN A 150 -1.10 -8.56 -12.27
CA GLN A 150 -0.58 -9.57 -11.37
C GLN A 150 -1.02 -9.29 -9.93
N ILE A 151 -1.30 -10.37 -9.21
CA ILE A 151 -1.40 -10.38 -7.75
C ILE A 151 -0.23 -11.23 -7.24
N ALA A 152 0.58 -10.66 -6.37
CA ALA A 152 1.83 -11.24 -5.89
C ALA A 152 1.88 -11.23 -4.37
N THR A 153 2.58 -12.18 -3.77
CA THR A 153 2.90 -12.14 -2.33
C THR A 153 4.36 -11.81 -2.13
N ILE A 154 4.68 -11.38 -0.92
CA ILE A 154 6.06 -11.14 -0.53
C ILE A 154 6.61 -12.40 0.14
N THR A 155 7.79 -12.81 -0.29
CA THR A 155 8.52 -13.96 0.28
C THR A 155 9.92 -13.51 0.67
N ASN A 156 10.46 -14.13 1.71
CA ASN A 156 11.83 -13.94 2.14
C ASN A 156 12.53 -15.29 2.03
N ASP A 157 13.46 -15.39 1.08
CA ASP A 157 14.31 -16.57 0.91
C ASP A 157 15.76 -16.21 1.27
N GLN A 158 16.24 -16.76 2.38
CA GLN A 158 17.63 -16.60 2.85
C GLN A 158 18.12 -15.13 2.92
N GLY A 159 17.23 -14.20 3.26
CA GLY A 159 17.55 -12.76 3.36
C GLY A 159 17.37 -11.99 2.05
N SER A 160 16.98 -12.65 0.96
CA SER A 160 16.54 -12.02 -0.27
C SER A 160 15.02 -11.86 -0.28
N MET A 161 14.58 -10.60 -0.29
CA MET A 161 13.16 -10.27 -0.45
C MET A 161 12.75 -10.44 -1.90
N MET A 162 11.76 -11.29 -2.14
CA MET A 162 11.17 -11.53 -3.43
C MET A 162 9.68 -11.16 -3.42
N VAL A 163 9.20 -10.73 -4.58
CA VAL A 163 7.77 -10.47 -4.81
C VAL A 163 7.31 -11.37 -5.92
N GLU A 164 6.60 -12.43 -5.54
CA GLU A 164 6.35 -13.58 -6.39
C GLU A 164 4.89 -13.61 -6.84
N PRO A 165 4.61 -13.84 -8.15
CA PRO A 165 3.24 -13.96 -8.63
C PRO A 165 2.51 -15.10 -7.95
N ALA A 166 1.26 -14.87 -7.60
CA ALA A 166 0.27 -15.90 -7.32
C ALA A 166 -0.72 -16.02 -8.49
N LEU A 167 -1.22 -14.88 -8.98
CA LEU A 167 -2.13 -14.78 -10.12
C LEU A 167 -1.55 -13.85 -11.18
N ILE A 168 -1.62 -14.26 -12.46
CA ILE A 168 -1.14 -13.47 -13.60
C ILE A 168 -2.26 -13.37 -14.64
N TRP A 169 -2.49 -12.17 -15.17
CA TRP A 169 -3.43 -11.93 -16.25
C TRP A 169 -2.80 -12.29 -17.61
N ASP A 170 -3.39 -13.22 -18.35
CA ASP A 170 -2.88 -13.72 -19.64
C ASP A 170 -3.47 -13.02 -20.88
N GLY A 171 -4.38 -12.07 -20.67
CA GLY A 171 -5.13 -11.39 -21.73
C GLY A 171 -6.61 -11.76 -21.75
N GLN A 172 -6.97 -12.94 -21.27
CA GLN A 172 -8.36 -13.44 -21.22
C GLN A 172 -8.85 -13.61 -19.78
N GLY A 173 -7.97 -13.99 -18.86
CA GLY A 173 -8.30 -14.26 -17.47
C GLY A 173 -7.09 -14.27 -16.55
N PHE A 174 -7.34 -14.51 -15.26
CA PHE A 174 -6.27 -14.81 -14.32
C PHE A 174 -5.91 -16.29 -14.36
N VAL A 175 -4.62 -16.55 -14.53
CA VAL A 175 -4.03 -17.88 -14.39
C VAL A 175 -3.45 -18.01 -12.99
N ALA A 176 -3.93 -19.02 -12.26
CA ALA A 176 -3.45 -19.38 -10.93
C ALA A 176 -2.31 -20.40 -11.02
N SER A 177 -1.14 -19.96 -11.49
CA SER A 177 0.03 -20.82 -11.69
C SER A 177 1.32 -20.21 -11.15
N GLY A 178 1.23 -19.11 -10.40
CA GLY A 178 2.40 -18.46 -9.85
C GLY A 178 2.96 -19.21 -8.62
N PRO A 179 4.27 -19.11 -8.33
CA PRO A 179 4.90 -19.78 -7.19
C PRO A 179 4.30 -19.39 -5.84
N ALA A 180 3.70 -18.20 -5.73
CA ALA A 180 3.05 -17.71 -4.51
C ALA A 180 1.57 -18.12 -4.33
N LEU A 181 1.03 -18.99 -5.20
CA LEU A 181 -0.40 -19.32 -5.17
C LEU A 181 -0.85 -19.90 -3.82
N GLU A 182 -0.10 -20.84 -3.26
CA GLU A 182 -0.45 -21.47 -1.98
C GLU A 182 -0.38 -20.47 -0.82
N THR A 183 0.60 -19.56 -0.85
CA THR A 183 0.69 -18.44 0.09
C THR A 183 -0.55 -17.55 0.01
N LEU A 184 -0.99 -17.19 -1.21
CA LEU A 184 -2.20 -16.40 -1.41
C LEU A 184 -3.45 -17.11 -0.88
N LYS A 185 -3.61 -18.42 -1.17
CA LYS A 185 -4.74 -19.20 -0.65
C LYS A 185 -4.76 -19.19 0.88
N ALA A 186 -3.62 -19.41 1.52
CA ALA A 186 -3.50 -19.38 2.97
C ALA A 186 -3.86 -18.00 3.56
N LEU A 187 -3.51 -16.91 2.88
CA LEU A 187 -3.88 -15.55 3.28
C LEU A 187 -5.40 -15.33 3.22
N VAL A 188 -6.07 -15.81 2.16
CA VAL A 188 -7.51 -15.62 2.00
C VAL A 188 -8.31 -16.46 2.99
N THR A 189 -7.82 -17.63 3.41
CA THR A 189 -8.50 -18.49 4.39
C THR A 189 -8.23 -18.12 5.86
N ARG A 190 -7.48 -17.04 6.14
CA ARG A 190 -7.22 -16.54 7.50
C ARG A 190 -8.36 -15.68 8.08
N THR A 191 -9.48 -15.54 7.35
CA THR A 191 -10.68 -14.81 7.78
C THR A 191 -11.66 -15.73 8.49
#